data_AF-A0A956Y021-F1
#
_entry.id   AF-A0A956Y021-F1
#
_cell.length_a   1.000
_cell.length_b   1.000
_cell.length_c   1.000
_cell.angle_alpha   90.00
_cell.angle_beta   90.00
_cell.angle_gamma   90.00
#
_symmetry.space_group_name_H-M   'P 1'
#
loop_
_entity.id
_entity.type
_entity.pdbx_description
1 polymer ?
#
loop_
_entity_poly.entity_id
_entity_poly.type
_entity_poly.pdbx_seq_one_letter_code
_entity_poly.pdbx_strand_id
1 'polypeptide(L)'
;IVTGKRDHLTKTLVDHEDVDAMWYFGSAEGSYFVEQLSVSNLKRTWVNYGMARNWEDEHQGASHEFLHHAIQVKNTWVPTGF
;
A
#
# COMPACT_ATOMS: atom_id res chain seq x y z
N ILE A 1 -6.34 -11.33 -10.78
CA ILE A 1 -7.47 -10.62 -10.13
C ILE A 1 -8.25 -11.67 -9.35
N VAL A 2 -8.50 -11.42 -8.06
CA VAL A 2 -9.24 -12.33 -7.17
C VAL A 2 -10.50 -11.62 -6.71
N THR A 3 -11.63 -12.32 -6.69
CA THR A 3 -12.95 -11.77 -6.30
C THR A 3 -13.47 -12.48 -5.05
N GLY A 4 -14.15 -11.74 -4.17
CA GLY A 4 -14.72 -12.31 -2.94
C GLY A 4 -15.08 -11.23 -1.93
N LYS A 5 -15.32 -11.65 -0.68
CA LYS A 5 -15.56 -10.71 0.42
C LYS A 5 -14.30 -9.91 0.72
N ARG A 6 -14.36 -8.58 0.56
CA ARG A 6 -13.23 -7.68 0.74
C ARG A 6 -12.52 -7.89 2.07
N ASP A 7 -13.25 -7.83 3.18
CA ASP A 7 -12.63 -7.83 4.50
C ASP A 7 -11.90 -9.16 4.82
N HIS A 8 -12.43 -10.28 4.31
CA HIS A 8 -11.78 -11.57 4.40
C HIS A 8 -10.47 -11.60 3.58
N LEU A 9 -10.52 -11.12 2.32
CA LEU A 9 -9.34 -11.04 1.46
C LEU A 9 -8.28 -10.07 2.01
N THR A 10 -8.71 -8.91 2.50
CA THR A 10 -7.84 -7.90 3.12
C THR A 10 -7.10 -8.49 4.31
N LYS A 11 -7.80 -9.20 5.21
CA LYS A 11 -7.14 -9.88 6.34
C LYS A 11 -6.06 -10.84 5.86
N THR A 12 -6.39 -11.75 4.94
CA THR A 12 -5.45 -12.75 4.44
C THR A 12 -4.23 -12.11 3.77
N LEU A 13 -4.41 -11.06 2.97
CA LEU A 13 -3.31 -10.39 2.28
C LEU A 13 -2.41 -9.59 3.23
N VAL A 14 -2.99 -8.94 4.24
CA VAL A 14 -2.22 -8.16 5.22
C VAL A 14 -1.46 -9.07 6.19
N ASP A 15 -1.99 -10.23 6.54
CA ASP A 15 -1.29 -11.20 7.40
C ASP A 15 -0.18 -11.97 6.65
N HIS A 16 -0.11 -11.91 5.32
CA HIS A 16 0.82 -12.71 4.53
C HIS A 16 2.26 -12.17 4.60
N GLU A 17 3.21 -12.99 5.04
CA GLU A 17 4.61 -12.55 5.24
C GLU A 17 5.33 -12.19 3.93
N ASP A 18 5.08 -12.91 2.84
CA ASP A 18 5.70 -12.62 1.52
C ASP A 18 5.03 -11.47 0.73
N VAL A 19 4.13 -10.71 1.34
CA VAL A 19 3.58 -9.49 0.74
C VAL A 19 4.36 -8.28 1.24
N ASP A 20 5.06 -7.58 0.35
CA ASP A 20 5.92 -6.44 0.73
C ASP A 20 5.15 -5.14 1.02
N ALA A 21 3.96 -4.98 0.43
CA ALA A 21 3.12 -3.80 0.61
C ALA A 21 1.63 -4.10 0.43
N MET A 22 0.78 -3.37 1.15
CA MET A 22 -0.67 -3.41 1.01
C MET A 22 -1.24 -2.04 0.69
N TRP A 23 -2.03 -1.96 -0.38
CA TRP A 23 -2.82 -0.77 -0.71
C TRP A 23 -4.29 -1.05 -0.45
N TYR A 24 -4.92 -0.24 0.41
CA TYR A 24 -6.32 -0.42 0.81
C TYR A 24 -7.10 0.88 0.69
N PHE A 25 -8.06 0.90 -0.23
CA PHE A 25 -8.98 2.01 -0.42
C PHE A 25 -10.38 1.56 -0.02
N GLY A 26 -10.77 1.84 1.22
CA GLY A 26 -12.00 1.35 1.82
C GLY A 26 -12.45 2.21 2.98
N SER A 27 -12.96 1.60 4.05
CA SER A 27 -13.44 2.32 5.24
C SER A 27 -12.30 2.75 6.16
N ALA A 28 -12.57 3.69 7.07
CA ALA A 28 -11.64 4.08 8.12
C ALA A 28 -11.28 2.90 9.04
N GLU A 29 -12.27 2.10 9.43
CA GLU A 29 -12.10 0.90 10.24
C GLU A 29 -11.22 -0.14 9.55
N GLY A 30 -11.43 -0.38 8.25
CA GLY A 30 -10.60 -1.28 7.47
C GLY A 30 -9.17 -0.76 7.30
N SER A 31 -9.00 0.55 7.18
CA SER A 31 -7.68 1.19 7.12
C SER A 31 -6.89 0.96 8.41
N TYR A 32 -7.53 1.19 9.56
CA TYR A 32 -6.94 0.90 10.87
C TYR A 32 -6.57 -0.57 11.01
N PHE A 33 -7.46 -1.48 10.60
CA PHE A 33 -7.21 -2.91 10.63
C PHE A 33 -6.00 -3.34 9.79
N VAL A 34 -5.86 -2.78 8.58
CA VAL A 34 -4.71 -3.03 7.69
C VAL A 34 -3.41 -2.58 8.34
N GLU A 35 -3.38 -1.39 8.94
CA GLU A 35 -2.19 -0.88 9.63
C GLU A 35 -1.82 -1.75 10.83
N GLN A 36 -2.80 -2.13 11.66
CA GLN A 36 -2.54 -2.98 12.84
C GLN A 36 -1.95 -4.35 12.47
N LEU A 37 -2.50 -5.03 11.46
CA LEU A 37 -2.03 -6.36 11.08
C LEU A 37 -0.71 -6.34 10.30
N SER A 38 -0.40 -5.24 9.61
CA SER A 38 0.88 -5.09 8.89
C SER A 38 2.12 -5.12 9.78
N VAL A 39 1.96 -4.99 11.10
CA VAL A 39 3.05 -4.99 12.09
C VAL A 39 3.83 -6.31 12.07
N SER A 40 3.23 -7.42 11.65
CA SER A 40 3.85 -8.75 11.63
C SER A 40 5.17 -8.80 10.85
N ASN A 41 5.24 -8.14 9.70
CA ASN A 41 6.46 -8.04 8.88
C ASN A 41 6.83 -6.60 8.50
N LEU A 42 6.16 -5.60 9.09
CA LEU A 42 6.34 -4.17 8.82
C LEU A 42 6.20 -3.80 7.34
N LYS A 43 5.34 -4.51 6.60
CA LYS A 43 5.03 -4.20 5.20
C LYS A 43 4.50 -2.77 5.08
N ARG A 44 4.83 -2.12 3.96
CA ARG A 44 4.35 -0.75 3.72
C ARG A 44 2.84 -0.76 3.50
N THR A 45 2.12 0.11 4.18
CA THR A 45 0.68 0.31 3.96
C THR A 45 0.42 1.64 3.27
N TRP A 46 -0.57 1.66 2.38
CA TRP A 46 -1.14 2.88 1.83
C TRP A 46 -2.65 2.80 1.93
N VAL A 47 -3.24 3.64 2.79
CA VAL A 47 -4.66 3.60 3.14
C VAL A 47 -5.31 4.98 3.02
N ASN A 48 -6.61 5.02 2.79
CA ASN A 48 -7.36 6.26 2.57
C ASN A 48 -8.24 6.70 3.76
N TYR A 49 -8.27 5.93 4.84
CA TYR A 49 -9.08 6.21 6.04
C TYR A 49 -10.56 6.52 5.75
N GLY A 50 -11.18 5.89 4.74
CA GLY A 50 -12.58 6.17 4.40
C GLY A 50 -12.78 7.33 3.42
N MET A 51 -11.74 8.08 3.07
CA MET A 51 -11.86 9.21 2.16
C MET A 51 -11.97 8.74 0.71
N ALA A 52 -13.02 9.16 0.01
CA ALA A 52 -13.21 8.80 -1.39
C ALA A 52 -12.09 9.41 -2.24
N ARG A 53 -11.51 8.58 -3.12
CA ARG A 53 -10.56 9.00 -4.17
C ARG A 53 -11.29 8.96 -5.50
N ASN A 54 -11.18 10.02 -6.30
CA ASN A 54 -11.72 10.00 -7.65
C ASN A 54 -10.72 9.28 -8.58
N TRP A 55 -11.10 8.12 -9.08
CA TRP A 55 -10.26 7.32 -9.97
C TRP A 55 -10.30 7.79 -11.43
N GLU A 56 -11.31 8.56 -11.81
CA GLU A 56 -11.45 9.13 -13.15
C GLU A 56 -10.70 10.45 -13.31
N ASP A 57 -10.31 11.08 -12.20
CA ASP A 57 -9.45 12.27 -12.19
C ASP A 57 -7.98 11.86 -12.33
N GLU A 58 -7.32 12.29 -13.40
CA GLU A 58 -5.91 11.94 -13.68
C GLU A 58 -4.97 12.33 -12.54
N HIS A 59 -5.27 13.44 -11.85
CA HIS A 59 -4.47 13.92 -10.71
C HIS A 59 -4.57 13.03 -9.47
N GLN A 60 -5.60 12.19 -9.36
CA GLN A 60 -5.84 11.32 -8.20
C GLN A 60 -5.69 9.83 -8.53
N GLY A 61 -6.10 9.42 -9.74
CA GLY A 61 -6.11 8.04 -10.21
C GLY A 61 -4.86 7.61 -10.99
N ALA A 62 -4.07 8.56 -11.52
CA ALA A 62 -2.90 8.28 -12.36
C ALA A 62 -1.67 9.14 -12.00
N SER A 63 -1.61 9.66 -10.78
CA SER A 63 -0.55 10.59 -10.36
C SER A 63 0.79 9.91 -10.05
N HIS A 64 1.84 10.71 -9.91
CA HIS A 64 3.16 10.24 -9.47
C HIS A 64 3.15 9.59 -8.08
N GLU A 65 2.11 9.82 -7.26
CA GLU A 65 1.94 9.21 -5.93
C GLU A 65 2.00 7.67 -6.00
N PHE A 66 1.43 7.07 -7.04
CA PHE A 66 1.48 5.62 -7.25
C PHE A 66 2.92 5.12 -7.38
N LEU A 67 3.77 5.84 -8.09
CA LEU A 67 5.18 5.49 -8.23
C LEU A 67 5.89 5.55 -6.88
N HIS A 68 5.61 6.59 -6.08
CA HIS A 68 6.17 6.70 -4.73
C HIS A 68 5.80 5.51 -3.83
N HIS A 69 4.57 5.02 -3.93
CA HIS A 69 4.14 3.84 -3.16
C HIS A 69 4.62 2.51 -3.74
N ALA A 70 4.86 2.44 -5.06
CA ALA A 70 5.28 1.22 -5.76
C ALA A 70 6.79 0.97 -5.75
N ILE A 71 7.61 1.98 -5.45
CA ILE A 71 9.08 1.87 -5.49
C ILE A 71 9.72 1.94 -4.11
N GLN A 72 10.94 1.41 -4.02
CA GLN A 72 11.85 1.60 -2.91
C GLN A 72 13.17 2.18 -3.42
N VAL A 73 13.71 3.15 -2.68
CA VAL A 73 14.99 3.75 -3.02
C VAL A 73 16.11 2.90 -2.43
N LYS A 74 16.97 2.36 -3.31
CA LYS A 74 18.20 1.67 -2.92
C LYS A 74 19.40 2.55 -3.22
N ASN A 75 19.93 3.21 -2.20
CA ASN A 75 21.13 4.03 -2.33
C ASN A 75 22.39 3.16 -2.30
N THR A 76 23.22 3.24 -3.35
CA THR A 76 24.50 2.53 -3.46
C THR A 76 25.63 3.54 -3.64
N TRP A 77 26.60 3.53 -2.74
CA TRP A 77 27.73 4.47 -2.76
C TRP A 77 28.88 3.86 -3.55
N VAL A 78 29.33 4.55 -4.59
CA VAL A 78 30.45 4.15 -5.43
C VAL A 78 31.59 5.15 -5.25
N PRO A 79 32.83 4.70 -5.02
CA PRO A 79 33.98 5.61 -4.96
C PRO A 79 34.12 6.38 -6.27
N THR A 80 34.14 7.70 -6.19
CA THR A 80 34.50 8.59 -7.30
C THR A 80 35.83 9.26 -6.95
N GLY A 81 36.85 9.09 -7.79
CA GLY A 81 38.13 9.77 -7.61
C GLY A 81 37.98 11.27 -7.80
N PHE A 82 38.56 12.06 -6.90
CA PHE A 82 38.87 13.46 -7.13
C PHE A 82 40.25 13.58 -7.78
#